data_AF-A0A521D4V3-F1
#
_entry.id   AF-A0A521D4V3-F1
#
_cell.length_a   1.000
_cell.length_b   1.000
_cell.length_c   1.000
_cell.angle_alpha   90.00
_cell.angle_beta   90.00
_cell.angle_gamma   90.00
#
_symmetry.space_group_name_H-M   'P 1'
#
loop_
_entity.id
_entity.type
_entity.pdbx_description
1 polymer ?
#
loop_
_entity_poly.entity_id
_entity_poly.type
_entity_poly.pdbx_seq_one_letter_code
_entity_poly.pdbx_strand_id
1 'polypeptide(L)'
;MEQYFSKITVLIILLLVTLSCKSNLDQQFSLENDQLIEEWKSENKKFIQQNSEKLTDSQMLKSLDSIVIEYTINKNKKLAIKFIKTEKGVKRLNFLKKSFSKEEIKSLLKKVPESIKTDTNYIALQKYISPE
;
A
#
# COMPACT_ATOMS: atom_id res chain seq x y z
N MET A 1 -3.09 16.87 44.90
CA MET A 1 -2.62 15.60 44.30
C MET A 1 -3.62 15.00 43.30
N GLU A 2 -4.92 15.05 43.54
CA GLU A 2 -5.96 14.49 42.62
C GLU A 2 -5.96 15.09 41.21
N GLN A 3 -5.69 16.39 41.07
CA GLN A 3 -5.67 17.07 39.77
C GLN A 3 -4.53 16.60 38.85
N TYR A 4 -3.42 16.13 39.42
CA TYR A 4 -2.30 15.54 38.67
C TYR A 4 -2.60 14.11 38.23
N PHE A 5 -3.27 13.34 39.10
CA PHE A 5 -3.69 11.97 38.80
C PHE A 5 -4.68 11.93 37.62
N SER A 6 -5.68 12.83 37.62
CA SER A 6 -6.66 12.95 36.53
C SER A 6 -6.01 13.29 35.18
N LYS A 7 -5.02 14.20 35.15
CA LYS A 7 -4.28 14.56 33.93
C LYS A 7 -3.43 13.40 33.39
N ILE A 8 -2.80 12.61 34.27
CA ILE A 8 -1.99 11.44 33.89
C ILE A 8 -2.90 10.34 33.30
N THR A 9 -4.06 10.09 33.88
CA THR A 9 -5.02 9.09 33.38
C THR A 9 -5.54 9.45 31.99
N VAL A 10 -5.85 10.72 31.73
CA VAL A 10 -6.26 11.20 30.39
C VAL A 10 -5.13 11.01 29.37
N LEU A 11 -3.88 11.28 29.76
CA LEU A 11 -2.71 11.10 28.90
C LEU A 11 -2.48 9.62 28.54
N ILE A 12 -2.64 8.71 29.50
CA ILE A 12 -2.53 7.25 29.30
C ILE A 12 -3.63 6.74 28.37
N ILE A 13 -4.87 7.20 28.54
CA ILE A 13 -5.99 6.82 27.66
C ILE A 13 -5.74 7.32 26.22
N LEU A 14 -5.27 8.55 26.05
CA LEU A 14 -4.88 9.08 24.73
C LEU A 14 -3.75 8.27 24.09
N LEU A 15 -2.75 7.85 24.87
CA LEU A 15 -1.66 6.99 24.40
C LEU A 15 -2.17 5.60 23.95
N LEU A 16 -3.07 4.99 24.73
CA LEU A 16 -3.63 3.67 24.41
C LEU A 16 -4.55 3.71 23.18
N VAL A 17 -5.33 4.77 23.00
CA VAL A 17 -6.19 4.96 21.82
C VAL A 17 -5.34 5.16 20.56
N THR A 18 -4.25 5.94 20.64
CA THR A 18 -3.36 6.16 19.49
C THR A 18 -2.57 4.91 19.10
N LEU A 19 -2.13 4.11 20.07
CA LEU A 19 -1.48 2.80 19.81
C LEU A 19 -2.44 1.80 19.16
N SER A 20 -3.69 1.74 19.62
CA SER A 20 -4.72 0.84 19.06
C SER A 20 -5.12 1.21 17.63
N CYS A 21 -5.05 2.49 17.26
CA CYS A 21 -5.29 2.93 15.88
C CYS A 21 -4.20 2.47 14.90
N LYS A 22 -2.92 2.41 15.33
CA LYS A 22 -1.81 1.97 14.45
C LYS A 22 -1.91 0.46 14.15
N SER A 23 -2.24 -0.37 15.15
CA SER A 23 -2.40 -1.81 14.95
C SER A 23 -3.55 -2.15 13.99
N ASN A 24 -4.64 -1.36 14.02
CA ASN A 24 -5.79 -1.58 13.14
C ASN A 24 -5.45 -1.36 11.65
N LEU A 25 -4.75 -0.27 11.31
CA LEU A 25 -4.39 0.02 9.91
C LEU A 25 -3.41 -1.01 9.33
N ASP A 26 -2.45 -1.49 10.12
CA ASP A 26 -1.50 -2.50 9.68
C ASP A 26 -2.14 -3.88 9.49
N GLN A 27 -3.14 -4.21 10.31
CA GLN A 27 -3.95 -5.41 10.15
C GLN A 27 -4.83 -5.31 8.90
N GLN A 28 -5.48 -4.16 8.69
CA GLN A 28 -6.28 -3.91 7.50
C GLN A 28 -5.46 -3.98 6.20
N PHE A 29 -4.25 -3.41 6.20
CA PHE A 29 -3.34 -3.53 5.06
C PHE A 29 -3.04 -5.00 4.73
N SER A 30 -2.78 -5.82 5.75
CA SER A 30 -2.41 -7.22 5.56
C SER A 30 -3.59 -8.02 5.00
N LEU A 31 -4.78 -7.80 5.55
CA LEU A 31 -6.00 -8.43 5.05
C LEU A 31 -6.29 -8.07 3.58
N GLU A 32 -6.24 -6.79 3.23
CA GLU A 32 -6.50 -6.36 1.85
C GLU A 32 -5.38 -6.77 0.88
N ASN A 33 -4.14 -6.89 1.37
CA ASN A 33 -3.05 -7.47 0.59
C ASN A 33 -3.32 -8.94 0.25
N ASP A 34 -3.72 -9.73 1.23
CA ASP A 34 -3.94 -11.15 1.06
C ASP A 34 -5.16 -11.41 0.17
N GLN A 35 -6.21 -10.61 0.33
CA GLN A 35 -7.36 -10.60 -0.60
C GLN A 35 -6.92 -10.31 -2.03
N LEU A 36 -6.06 -9.31 -2.26
CA LEU A 36 -5.57 -8.99 -3.60
C LEU A 36 -4.78 -10.16 -4.23
N ILE A 37 -3.98 -10.86 -3.42
CA ILE A 37 -3.20 -12.03 -3.88
C ILE A 37 -4.15 -13.16 -4.30
N GLU A 38 -5.16 -13.46 -3.47
CA GLU A 38 -6.11 -14.53 -3.77
C GLU A 38 -7.02 -14.20 -4.95
N GLU A 39 -7.47 -12.94 -5.08
CA GLU A 39 -8.20 -12.47 -6.26
C GLU A 39 -7.38 -12.65 -7.54
N TRP A 40 -6.09 -12.26 -7.52
CA TRP A 40 -5.21 -12.42 -8.67
C TRP A 40 -5.05 -13.88 -9.08
N LYS A 41 -4.78 -14.78 -8.11
CA LYS A 41 -4.65 -16.22 -8.36
C LYS A 41 -5.94 -16.79 -8.96
N SER A 42 -7.08 -16.42 -8.41
CA SER A 42 -8.39 -16.86 -8.84
C SER A 42 -8.69 -16.40 -10.27
N GLU A 43 -8.53 -15.12 -10.56
CA GLU A 43 -8.80 -14.57 -11.91
C GLU A 43 -7.84 -15.11 -12.96
N ASN A 44 -6.56 -15.26 -12.64
CA ASN A 44 -5.59 -15.86 -13.56
C ASN A 44 -5.94 -17.32 -13.89
N LYS A 45 -6.26 -18.12 -12.86
CA LYS A 45 -6.68 -19.51 -13.05
C LYS A 45 -7.96 -19.60 -13.90
N LYS A 46 -8.96 -18.78 -13.58
CA LYS A 46 -10.24 -18.73 -14.32
C LYS A 46 -10.02 -18.34 -15.77
N PHE A 47 -9.18 -17.34 -16.03
CA PHE A 47 -8.87 -16.89 -17.39
C PHE A 47 -8.24 -18.01 -18.23
N ILE A 48 -7.20 -18.68 -17.70
CA ILE A 48 -6.53 -19.80 -18.39
C ILE A 48 -7.52 -20.94 -18.66
N GLN A 49 -8.33 -21.33 -17.66
CA GLN A 49 -9.33 -22.39 -17.82
C GLN A 49 -10.36 -22.06 -18.90
N GLN A 50 -10.78 -20.81 -19.03
CA GLN A 50 -11.82 -20.40 -19.97
C GLN A 50 -11.33 -20.20 -21.41
N ASN A 51 -10.03 -19.95 -21.60
CA ASN A 51 -9.47 -19.47 -22.87
C ASN A 51 -8.34 -20.33 -23.45
N SER A 52 -7.77 -21.28 -22.70
CA SER A 52 -6.63 -22.10 -23.15
C SER A 52 -6.85 -22.84 -24.47
N GLU A 53 -8.08 -23.29 -24.74
CA GLU A 53 -8.43 -23.98 -26.00
C GLU A 53 -8.97 -23.02 -27.09
N LYS A 54 -9.18 -21.74 -26.76
CA LYS A 54 -9.89 -20.78 -27.63
C LYS A 54 -8.98 -19.72 -28.23
N LEU A 55 -7.86 -19.44 -27.57
CA LEU A 55 -6.94 -18.38 -27.95
C LEU A 55 -5.61 -18.99 -28.37
N THR A 56 -4.96 -18.34 -29.34
CA THR A 56 -3.56 -18.61 -29.64
C THR A 56 -2.64 -18.20 -28.48
N ASP A 57 -1.44 -18.77 -28.41
CA ASP A 57 -0.45 -18.41 -27.38
C ASP A 57 -0.16 -16.90 -27.33
N SER A 58 -0.11 -16.22 -28.49
CA SER A 58 0.12 -14.77 -28.55
C SER A 58 -1.04 -13.97 -27.94
N GLN A 59 -2.28 -14.39 -28.19
CA GLN A 59 -3.45 -13.76 -27.60
C GLN A 59 -3.53 -14.03 -26.09
N MET A 60 -3.19 -15.27 -25.68
CA MET A 60 -3.11 -15.67 -24.28
C MET A 60 -2.14 -14.77 -23.52
N LEU A 61 -0.91 -14.60 -24.04
CA LEU A 61 0.12 -13.77 -23.44
C LEU A 61 -0.33 -12.31 -23.29
N LYS A 62 -0.88 -11.70 -24.34
CA LYS A 62 -1.38 -10.30 -24.27
C LYS A 62 -2.48 -10.11 -23.24
N SER A 63 -3.40 -11.07 -23.12
CA SER A 63 -4.47 -11.01 -22.13
C SER A 63 -3.96 -11.25 -20.71
N LEU A 64 -3.02 -12.18 -20.53
CA LEU A 64 -2.36 -12.39 -19.24
C LEU A 64 -1.56 -11.16 -18.80
N ASP A 65 -0.86 -10.49 -19.72
CA ASP A 65 -0.19 -9.21 -19.44
C ASP A 65 -1.18 -8.16 -18.93
N SER A 66 -2.38 -8.10 -19.51
CA SER A 66 -3.43 -7.18 -19.06
C SER A 66 -3.91 -7.50 -17.63
N ILE A 67 -4.06 -8.79 -17.29
CA ILE A 67 -4.39 -9.24 -15.92
C ILE A 67 -3.24 -8.89 -14.97
N VAL A 68 -2.00 -9.13 -15.37
CA VAL A 68 -0.81 -8.78 -14.58
C VAL A 68 -0.77 -7.28 -14.32
N ILE A 69 -1.00 -6.43 -15.32
CA ILE A 69 -1.03 -4.97 -15.14
C ILE A 69 -2.11 -4.57 -14.13
N GLU A 70 -3.33 -5.11 -14.23
CA GLU A 70 -4.41 -4.74 -13.31
C GLU A 70 -4.06 -5.09 -11.85
N TYR A 71 -3.55 -6.30 -11.60
CA TYR A 71 -3.31 -6.77 -10.25
C TYR A 71 -1.97 -6.29 -9.65
N THR A 72 -0.90 -6.28 -10.44
CA THR A 72 0.45 -5.92 -9.96
C THR A 72 0.69 -4.41 -9.98
N ILE A 73 -0.01 -3.67 -10.85
CA ILE A 73 0.10 -2.21 -10.94
C ILE A 73 -1.16 -1.54 -10.40
N ASN A 74 -2.30 -1.64 -11.08
CA ASN A 74 -3.45 -0.75 -10.79
C ASN A 74 -4.04 -0.94 -9.39
N LYS A 75 -4.36 -2.17 -9.00
CA LYS A 75 -4.88 -2.46 -7.64
C LYS A 75 -3.83 -2.20 -6.57
N ASN A 76 -2.57 -2.51 -6.85
CA ASN A 76 -1.45 -2.24 -5.96
C ASN A 76 -1.21 -0.72 -5.75
N LYS A 77 -1.39 0.12 -6.79
CA LYS A 77 -1.39 1.59 -6.67
C LYS A 77 -2.47 2.07 -5.71
N LYS A 78 -3.70 1.54 -5.81
CA LYS A 78 -4.82 1.89 -4.92
C LYS A 78 -4.48 1.59 -3.46
N LEU A 79 -3.92 0.41 -3.17
CA LEU A 79 -3.48 0.06 -1.81
C LEU A 79 -2.35 0.96 -1.31
N ALA A 80 -1.37 1.31 -2.17
CA ALA A 80 -0.31 2.24 -1.79
C ALA A 80 -0.86 3.61 -1.34
N ILE A 81 -1.83 4.14 -2.10
CA ILE A 81 -2.48 5.42 -1.80
C ILE A 81 -3.31 5.32 -0.52
N LYS A 82 -4.13 4.26 -0.38
CA LYS A 82 -5.01 4.04 0.78
C LYS A 82 -4.24 3.98 2.08
N PHE A 83 -3.11 3.28 2.08
CA PHE A 83 -2.30 3.05 3.27
C PHE A 83 -1.07 3.95 3.37
N ILE A 84 -1.02 5.09 2.64
CA ILE A 84 0.14 6.00 2.58
C ILE A 84 0.59 6.53 3.95
N LYS A 85 -0.30 6.50 4.96
CA LYS A 85 -0.01 6.90 6.35
C LYS A 85 0.67 5.80 7.18
N THR A 86 1.01 4.66 6.58
CA THR A 86 1.64 3.49 7.22
C THR A 86 2.98 3.18 6.57
N GLU A 87 3.90 2.54 7.30
CA GLU A 87 5.19 2.10 6.77
C GLU A 87 5.01 1.12 5.60
N LYS A 88 4.02 0.22 5.70
CA LYS A 88 3.69 -0.74 4.64
C LYS A 88 3.21 -0.06 3.36
N GLY A 89 2.37 0.97 3.47
CA GLY A 89 1.91 1.75 2.32
C GLY A 89 3.03 2.54 1.66
N VAL A 90 3.93 3.15 2.45
CA VAL A 90 5.12 3.85 1.93
C VAL A 90 6.08 2.87 1.24
N LYS A 91 6.33 1.70 1.83
CA LYS A 91 7.11 0.61 1.21
C LYS A 91 6.51 0.18 -0.13
N ARG A 92 5.18 -0.01 -0.18
CA ARG A 92 4.48 -0.34 -1.44
C ARG A 92 4.58 0.77 -2.48
N LEU A 93 4.46 2.03 -2.09
CA LEU A 93 4.69 3.15 -2.99
C LEU A 93 6.12 3.15 -3.55
N ASN A 94 7.13 2.88 -2.71
CA ASN A 94 8.53 2.80 -3.15
C ASN A 94 8.78 1.64 -4.14
N PHE A 95 8.12 0.51 -3.94
CA PHE A 95 8.13 -0.60 -4.92
C PHE A 95 7.52 -0.16 -6.26
N LEU A 96 6.38 0.54 -6.22
CA LEU A 96 5.62 0.96 -7.41
C LEU A 96 6.05 2.31 -8.00
N LYS A 97 7.13 2.94 -7.52
CA LYS A 97 7.46 4.34 -7.84
C LYS A 97 7.59 4.67 -9.34
N LYS A 98 7.89 3.67 -10.18
CA LYS A 98 7.95 3.82 -11.64
C LYS A 98 6.56 3.90 -12.31
N SER A 99 5.52 3.46 -11.61
CA SER A 99 4.13 3.47 -12.06
C SER A 99 3.35 4.72 -11.60
N PHE A 100 4.03 5.67 -10.98
CA PHE A 100 3.50 6.98 -10.57
C PHE A 100 4.34 8.10 -11.20
N SER A 101 3.72 9.23 -11.49
CA SER A 101 4.48 10.45 -11.79
C SER A 101 5.20 10.96 -10.55
N LYS A 102 6.28 11.74 -10.74
CA LYS A 102 7.00 12.34 -9.62
C LYS A 102 6.10 13.30 -8.83
N GLU A 103 5.19 13.98 -9.49
CA GLU A 103 4.20 14.89 -8.91
C GLU A 103 3.18 14.13 -8.05
N GLU A 104 2.69 12.97 -8.51
CA GLU A 104 1.82 12.09 -7.73
C GLU A 104 2.54 11.64 -6.45
N ILE A 105 3.79 11.18 -6.57
CA ILE A 105 4.59 10.77 -5.41
C ILE A 105 4.79 11.94 -4.45
N LYS A 106 5.20 13.12 -4.95
CA LYS A 106 5.38 14.33 -4.14
C LYS A 106 4.10 14.71 -3.39
N SER A 107 2.94 14.57 -4.02
CA SER A 107 1.63 14.80 -3.40
C SER A 107 1.32 13.79 -2.30
N LEU A 108 1.59 12.51 -2.53
CA LEU A 108 1.40 11.43 -1.56
C LEU A 108 2.33 11.57 -0.35
N LEU A 109 3.60 11.93 -0.56
CA LEU A 109 4.57 12.08 0.53
C LEU A 109 4.20 13.20 1.52
N LYS A 110 3.40 14.18 1.12
CA LYS A 110 2.85 15.21 2.04
C LYS A 110 1.90 14.62 3.09
N LYS A 111 1.30 13.47 2.81
CA LYS A 111 0.35 12.80 3.71
C LYS A 111 1.03 11.86 4.72
N VAL A 112 2.33 11.60 4.56
CA VAL A 112 3.09 10.67 5.41
C VAL A 112 3.34 11.32 6.78
N PRO A 113 2.97 10.66 7.89
CA PRO A 113 3.25 11.11 9.25
C PRO A 113 4.76 11.31 9.50
N GLU A 114 5.11 12.28 10.35
CA GLU A 114 6.50 12.59 10.69
C GLU A 114 7.26 11.37 11.23
N SER A 115 6.58 10.53 12.01
CA SER A 115 7.13 9.29 12.57
C SER A 115 7.61 8.26 11.54
N ILE A 116 7.19 8.38 10.27
CA ILE A 116 7.56 7.48 9.17
C ILE A 116 8.61 8.11 8.25
N LYS A 117 8.89 9.41 8.36
CA LYS A 117 9.82 10.10 7.44
C LYS A 117 11.28 9.69 7.62
N THR A 118 11.61 9.05 8.73
CA THR A 118 12.92 8.44 8.96
C THR A 118 13.06 7.05 8.31
N ASP A 119 11.97 6.48 7.78
CA ASP A 119 12.00 5.18 7.11
C ASP A 119 12.79 5.22 5.80
N THR A 120 13.55 4.15 5.54
CA THR A 120 14.38 4.02 4.34
C THR A 120 13.59 4.10 3.03
N ASN A 121 12.33 3.65 3.01
CA ASN A 121 11.49 3.75 1.81
C ASN A 121 11.04 5.19 1.57
N TYR A 122 10.74 5.94 2.63
CA TYR A 122 10.42 7.36 2.51
C TYR A 122 11.60 8.14 1.95
N ILE A 123 12.80 7.93 2.51
CA ILE A 123 14.03 8.59 2.07
C ILE A 123 14.33 8.23 0.60
N ALA A 124 14.17 6.96 0.21
CA ALA A 124 14.36 6.54 -1.18
C ALA A 124 13.37 7.22 -2.14
N LEU A 125 12.11 7.40 -1.72
CA LEU A 125 11.10 8.11 -2.50
C LEU A 125 11.42 9.60 -2.63
N GLN A 126 11.92 10.25 -1.57
CA GLN A 126 12.38 11.64 -1.64
C GLN A 126 13.53 11.82 -2.65
N LYS A 127 14.55 10.95 -2.58
CA LYS A 127 15.66 10.95 -3.55
C LYS A 127 15.19 10.69 -4.98
N TYR A 128 14.16 9.86 -5.16
CA TYR A 128 13.60 9.58 -6.47
C TYR A 128 12.90 10.79 -7.12
N ILE A 129 12.16 11.59 -6.33
CA ILE A 129 11.46 12.78 -6.86
C ILE A 129 12.39 13.97 -7.06
N SER A 130 13.43 14.10 -6.23
CA SER A 130 14.42 15.18 -6.28
C SER A 130 15.82 14.56 -6.24
N PRO A 131 16.30 14.00 -7.36
CA PRO A 131 17.70 13.63 -7.47
C PRO A 131 18.52 14.92 -7.42
N GLU A 132 19.35 15.04 -6.39
CA GLU A 132 20.44 16.03 -6.34
C GLU A 132 21.40 15.84 -7.52
#